data_AF-A0AAP0RWM1-F1
#
_entry.id   AF-A0AAP0RWM1-F1
#
_cell.length_a   1.000
_cell.length_b   1.000
_cell.length_c   1.000
_cell.angle_alpha   90.00
_cell.angle_beta   90.00
_cell.angle_gamma   90.00
#
_symmetry.space_group_name_H-M   'P 1'
#
loop_
_entity.id
_entity.type
_entity.pdbx_description
1 polymer ?
#
loop_
_entity_poly.entity_id
_entity_poly.type
_entity_poly.pdbx_seq_one_letter_code
_entity_poly.pdbx_strand_id
1 'polypeptide(L)'
;MAILSRSLLVALLALFVSAAAAHGGKKMKGVTYDGRSLIINGKRELLFSGSIHYTRSTPDMWPGILEKAKHGGLNVIQTYVFWNIHEPVQGQYHMKKYVKMIIHMMKEAKLFASQGGPIIMSQIENEYNAVQLAYREFGTRYVQWAGNMAVGLKTGVPWVMCKQKDAPGSVINTCNGRHCGDTFTGPNRPDKPSLWTENWTAQYRVFGDPPSQRAAEDIAFAVARFFSKNGTLTNYYMYHGGTNFGRTTSSFVTTRYYDEAPLDEYGLQREPKWGHLRDLHSALRLCKKALLWGTPGVQRISADLEVRFYKKPGTHICAAFLTNNNTRLPATVNFRGKEHYLPPQSISILPDCKTVVYNTQTIVAQHNSRNFVKSKVANNLKWEMSQGKHPYHQ
;
A
#
# COMPACT_ATOMS: atom_id res chain seq x y z
N MET A 1 -30.82 7.91 10.58
CA MET A 1 -29.58 7.13 10.34
C MET A 1 -29.38 6.25 11.54
N ALA A 2 -29.59 4.94 11.41
CA ALA A 2 -29.40 4.02 12.53
C ALA A 2 -27.95 4.09 13.00
N ILE A 3 -27.73 4.28 14.30
CA ILE A 3 -26.44 4.08 14.93
C ILE A 3 -26.10 2.61 14.66
N LEU A 4 -25.19 2.35 13.73
CA LEU A 4 -24.69 0.99 13.46
C LEU A 4 -24.20 0.44 14.80
N SER A 5 -24.78 -0.67 15.27
CA SER A 5 -24.37 -1.27 16.54
C SER A 5 -22.90 -1.70 16.45
N ARG A 6 -22.19 -1.69 17.59
CA ARG A 6 -20.77 -2.08 17.69
C ARG A 6 -20.48 -3.42 17.00
N SER A 7 -21.43 -4.35 17.09
CA SER A 7 -21.37 -5.68 16.48
C SER A 7 -21.38 -5.65 14.95
N LEU A 8 -22.15 -4.73 14.35
CA LEU A 8 -22.30 -4.62 12.90
C LEU A 8 -21.05 -4.04 12.21
N LEU A 9 -20.32 -3.17 12.91
CA LEU A 9 -19.08 -2.56 12.41
C LEU A 9 -17.89 -3.52 12.43
N VAL A 10 -17.76 -4.34 13.48
CA VAL A 10 -16.80 -5.46 13.49
C VAL A 10 -17.21 -6.50 12.46
N ALA A 11 -18.50 -6.77 12.30
CA ALA A 11 -18.97 -7.70 11.27
C ALA A 11 -18.57 -7.22 9.87
N LEU A 12 -18.65 -5.92 9.55
CA LEU A 12 -18.18 -5.39 8.26
C LEU A 12 -16.66 -5.54 8.08
N LEU A 13 -15.87 -5.21 9.10
CA LEU A 13 -14.42 -5.39 9.03
C LEU A 13 -14.03 -6.88 8.94
N ALA A 14 -14.67 -7.74 9.72
CA ALA A 14 -14.46 -9.18 9.70
C ALA A 14 -14.93 -9.79 8.36
N LEU A 15 -16.04 -9.32 7.79
CA LEU A 15 -16.53 -9.73 6.48
C LEU A 15 -15.55 -9.33 5.38
N PHE A 16 -15.04 -8.10 5.41
CA PHE A 16 -14.01 -7.63 4.49
C PHE A 16 -12.71 -8.45 4.63
N VAL A 17 -12.26 -8.68 5.86
CA VAL A 17 -11.07 -9.47 6.17
C VAL A 17 -11.26 -10.93 5.72
N SER A 18 -12.46 -11.49 5.89
CA SER A 18 -12.81 -12.84 5.44
C SER A 18 -12.85 -12.91 3.92
N ALA A 19 -13.43 -11.92 3.24
CA ALA A 19 -13.41 -11.82 1.78
C ALA A 19 -11.98 -11.71 1.23
N ALA A 20 -11.11 -10.97 1.91
CA ALA A 20 -9.68 -10.89 1.57
C ALA A 20 -8.94 -12.21 1.82
N ALA A 21 -9.41 -13.03 2.76
CA ALA A 21 -8.81 -14.32 3.12
C ALA A 21 -9.43 -15.54 2.44
N ALA A 22 -10.54 -15.40 1.69
CA ALA A 22 -11.42 -16.48 1.21
C ALA A 22 -10.78 -17.50 0.24
N HIS A 23 -9.47 -17.44 0.01
CA HIS A 23 -8.75 -18.37 -0.85
C HIS A 23 -7.60 -19.06 -0.09
N GLY A 24 -7.94 -20.13 0.63
CA GLY A 24 -7.09 -21.32 0.84
C GLY A 24 -5.66 -21.09 1.32
N GLY A 25 -5.48 -20.58 2.54
CA GLY A 25 -4.18 -20.56 3.22
C GLY A 25 -4.09 -21.60 4.33
N LYS A 26 -2.97 -22.34 4.43
CA LYS A 26 -2.62 -23.09 5.65
C LYS A 26 -2.62 -22.13 6.84
N LYS A 27 -3.12 -22.58 8.01
CA LYS A 27 -3.04 -21.83 9.28
C LYS A 27 -1.67 -21.18 9.43
N MET A 28 -1.63 -19.86 9.55
CA MET A 28 -0.37 -19.16 9.74
C MET A 28 0.17 -19.46 11.15
N LYS A 29 1.44 -19.83 11.24
CA LYS A 29 2.12 -20.25 12.47
C LYS A 29 2.78 -19.09 13.23
N GLY A 30 2.99 -17.94 12.57
CA GLY A 30 3.53 -16.73 13.18
C GLY A 30 4.11 -15.74 12.17
N VAL A 31 4.20 -14.47 12.57
CA VAL A 31 4.83 -13.39 11.79
C VAL A 31 5.90 -12.72 12.64
N THR A 32 7.12 -12.68 12.14
CA THR A 32 8.26 -11.96 12.73
C THR A 32 8.97 -11.16 11.64
N TYR A 33 10.13 -10.60 11.93
CA TYR A 33 10.95 -9.90 10.95
C TYR A 33 12.43 -9.98 11.32
N ASP A 34 13.28 -9.67 10.36
CA ASP A 34 14.70 -9.39 10.55
C ASP A 34 15.08 -8.13 9.74
N GLY A 35 16.38 -7.80 9.71
CA GLY A 35 16.90 -6.66 8.95
C GLY A 35 16.65 -6.70 7.44
N ARG A 36 16.12 -7.81 6.90
CA ARG A 36 15.87 -7.99 5.47
C ARG A 36 14.38 -7.90 5.13
N SER A 37 13.53 -8.65 5.81
CA SER A 37 12.10 -8.76 5.44
C SER A 37 11.22 -9.16 6.62
N LEU A 38 9.90 -9.05 6.43
CA LEU A 38 8.98 -9.84 7.24
C LEU A 38 9.17 -11.34 6.97
N ILE A 39 9.04 -12.12 8.04
CA ILE A 39 9.11 -13.59 8.04
C ILE A 39 7.72 -14.10 8.38
N ILE A 40 7.06 -14.70 7.39
CA ILE A 40 5.70 -15.23 7.52
C ILE A 40 5.81 -16.76 7.46
N ASN A 41 5.32 -17.46 8.48
CA ASN A 41 5.41 -18.92 8.57
C ASN A 41 6.85 -19.46 8.45
N GLY A 42 7.81 -18.74 9.06
CA GLY A 42 9.22 -19.10 9.04
C GLY A 42 9.93 -18.83 7.71
N LYS A 43 9.30 -18.14 6.75
CA LYS A 43 9.88 -17.80 5.45
C LYS A 43 9.91 -16.29 5.24
N ARG A 44 11.06 -15.78 4.80
CA ARG A 44 11.18 -14.41 4.29
C ARG A 44 10.27 -14.23 3.07
N GLU A 45 9.54 -13.13 3.02
CA GLU A 45 8.56 -12.84 1.95
C GLU A 45 8.78 -11.47 1.31
N LEU A 46 8.42 -11.38 0.02
CA LEU A 46 8.24 -10.10 -0.67
C LEU A 46 6.75 -9.80 -0.70
N LEU A 47 6.39 -8.59 -0.29
CA LEU A 47 4.99 -8.19 -0.11
C LEU A 47 4.63 -7.08 -1.11
N PHE A 48 3.65 -7.39 -1.95
CA PHE A 48 2.99 -6.46 -2.86
C PHE A 48 1.61 -6.18 -2.28
N SER A 49 1.47 -5.00 -1.70
CA SER A 49 0.30 -4.58 -0.96
C SER A 49 -0.50 -3.52 -1.72
N GLY A 50 -1.80 -3.48 -1.52
CA GLY A 50 -2.65 -2.43 -2.05
C GLY A 50 -3.67 -1.95 -1.03
N SER A 51 -3.85 -0.64 -0.96
CA SER A 51 -4.86 -0.05 -0.07
C SER A 51 -6.24 -0.16 -0.69
N ILE A 52 -7.16 -0.75 0.06
CA ILE A 52 -8.60 -0.84 -0.25
C ILE A 52 -9.34 -0.54 1.05
N HIS A 53 -10.02 0.60 1.11
CA HIS A 53 -10.77 1.00 2.30
C HIS A 53 -12.17 0.42 2.26
N TYR A 54 -12.49 -0.46 3.22
CA TYR A 54 -13.77 -1.17 3.27
C TYR A 54 -14.99 -0.24 3.36
N THR A 55 -14.83 0.98 3.87
CA THR A 55 -15.91 2.00 3.94
C THR A 55 -16.13 2.79 2.64
N ARG A 56 -15.24 2.63 1.65
CA ARG A 56 -15.28 3.35 0.37
C ARG A 56 -15.77 2.51 -0.81
N SER A 57 -16.23 1.31 -0.54
CA SER A 57 -16.87 0.40 -1.50
C SER A 57 -17.94 -0.40 -0.78
N THR A 58 -18.93 -0.94 -1.50
CA THR A 58 -20.00 -1.73 -0.89
C THR A 58 -19.57 -3.17 -0.63
N PRO A 59 -20.19 -3.89 0.33
CA PRO A 59 -19.94 -5.32 0.54
C PRO A 59 -20.02 -6.17 -0.74
N ASP A 60 -20.95 -5.85 -1.63
CA ASP A 60 -21.13 -6.55 -2.91
C ASP A 60 -19.96 -6.33 -3.88
N MET A 61 -19.27 -5.18 -3.79
CA MET A 61 -18.09 -4.90 -4.61
C MET A 61 -16.85 -5.64 -4.10
N TRP A 62 -16.76 -5.94 -2.79
CA TRP A 62 -15.53 -6.42 -2.16
C TRP A 62 -14.95 -7.68 -2.81
N PRO A 63 -15.72 -8.75 -3.10
CA PRO A 63 -15.16 -9.94 -3.74
C PRO A 63 -14.50 -9.62 -5.08
N GLY A 64 -15.16 -8.81 -5.93
CA GLY A 64 -14.67 -8.47 -7.27
C GLY A 64 -13.43 -7.57 -7.25
N ILE A 65 -13.36 -6.59 -6.35
CA ILE A 65 -12.16 -5.73 -6.24
C ILE A 65 -10.97 -6.50 -5.63
N LEU A 66 -11.21 -7.40 -4.67
CA LEU A 66 -10.19 -8.23 -4.04
C LEU A 66 -9.64 -9.29 -5.00
N GLU A 67 -10.51 -9.89 -5.83
CA GLU A 67 -10.10 -10.79 -6.90
C GLU A 67 -9.21 -10.08 -7.92
N LYS A 68 -9.60 -8.88 -8.37
CA LYS A 68 -8.77 -8.08 -9.29
C LYS A 68 -7.45 -7.66 -8.66
N ALA A 69 -7.40 -7.37 -7.36
CA ALA A 69 -6.16 -7.11 -6.64
C ALA A 69 -5.23 -8.34 -6.62
N LYS A 70 -5.78 -9.52 -6.35
CA LYS A 70 -5.04 -10.79 -6.40
C LYS A 70 -4.52 -11.10 -7.81
N HIS A 71 -5.37 -10.97 -8.83
CA HIS A 71 -4.96 -11.14 -10.24
C HIS A 71 -3.94 -10.09 -10.69
N GLY A 72 -3.98 -8.89 -10.10
CA GLY A 72 -2.99 -7.84 -10.30
C GLY A 72 -1.66 -8.11 -9.58
N GLY A 73 -1.54 -9.24 -8.87
CA GLY A 73 -0.30 -9.67 -8.24
C GLY A 73 -0.12 -9.23 -6.78
N LEU A 74 -1.16 -8.67 -6.15
CA LEU A 74 -1.10 -8.37 -4.72
C LEU A 74 -1.19 -9.64 -3.88
N ASN A 75 -0.46 -9.66 -2.77
CA ASN A 75 -0.50 -10.70 -1.75
C ASN A 75 -0.80 -10.14 -0.35
N VAL A 76 -1.02 -8.83 -0.23
CA VAL A 76 -1.45 -8.14 1.00
C VAL A 76 -2.48 -7.07 0.63
N ILE A 77 -3.48 -6.89 1.51
CA ILE A 77 -4.41 -5.76 1.44
C ILE A 77 -4.17 -4.90 2.68
N GLN A 78 -4.10 -3.58 2.48
CA GLN A 78 -4.00 -2.60 3.55
C GLN A 78 -5.33 -1.84 3.68
N THR A 79 -5.76 -1.60 4.92
CA THR A 79 -6.89 -0.70 5.20
C THR A 79 -6.69 0.01 6.53
N TYR A 80 -7.09 1.28 6.60
CA TYR A 80 -7.31 1.96 7.87
C TYR A 80 -8.54 1.39 8.60
N VAL A 81 -8.61 1.68 9.90
CA VAL A 81 -9.83 1.53 10.71
C VAL A 81 -10.38 2.92 11.04
N PHE A 82 -11.58 3.23 10.56
CA PHE A 82 -12.14 4.60 10.59
C PHE A 82 -12.88 4.92 11.90
N TRP A 83 -12.16 5.47 12.88
CA TRP A 83 -12.67 5.69 14.24
C TRP A 83 -13.96 6.53 14.28
N ASN A 84 -14.07 7.62 13.54
CA ASN A 84 -15.26 8.48 13.51
C ASN A 84 -16.59 7.73 13.23
N ILE A 85 -16.55 6.61 12.51
CA ILE A 85 -17.73 5.77 12.24
C ILE A 85 -17.96 4.77 13.40
N HIS A 86 -16.89 4.37 14.10
CA HIS A 86 -16.92 3.48 15.27
C HIS A 86 -17.26 4.20 16.58
N GLU A 87 -17.08 5.51 16.64
CA GLU A 87 -17.47 6.40 17.74
C GLU A 87 -18.19 7.65 17.18
N PRO A 88 -19.50 7.55 16.90
CA PRO A 88 -20.25 8.67 16.34
C PRO A 88 -20.54 9.80 17.33
N VAL A 89 -20.40 9.53 18.64
CA VAL A 89 -20.59 10.51 19.72
C VAL A 89 -19.26 10.74 20.41
N GLN A 90 -18.80 12.00 20.41
CA GLN A 90 -17.51 12.40 20.97
C GLN A 90 -17.37 12.01 22.46
N GLY A 91 -16.18 11.52 22.83
CA GLY A 91 -15.77 11.32 24.22
C GLY A 91 -16.17 9.98 24.84
N GLN A 92 -16.78 9.08 24.06
CA GLN A 92 -17.07 7.71 24.48
C GLN A 92 -15.79 6.85 24.58
N TYR A 93 -14.79 7.14 23.75
CA TYR A 93 -13.46 6.55 23.82
C TYR A 93 -12.35 7.60 23.73
N HIS A 94 -11.27 7.33 24.46
CA HIS A 94 -9.97 7.95 24.22
C HIS A 94 -9.08 6.94 23.51
N MET A 95 -8.03 7.40 22.83
CA MET A 95 -7.13 6.60 21.98
C MET A 95 -6.82 5.20 22.55
N LYS A 96 -6.36 5.11 23.81
CA LYS A 96 -6.06 3.81 24.46
C LYS A 96 -7.27 2.89 24.56
N LYS A 97 -8.44 3.41 24.93
CA LYS A 97 -9.68 2.65 25.10
C LYS A 97 -10.18 2.17 23.74
N TYR A 98 -10.13 3.03 22.72
CA TYR A 98 -10.51 2.70 21.36
C TYR A 98 -9.61 1.61 20.75
N VAL A 99 -8.29 1.79 20.82
CA VAL A 99 -7.33 0.79 20.29
C VAL A 99 -7.49 -0.54 21.01
N LYS A 100 -7.61 -0.53 22.35
CA LYS A 100 -7.88 -1.76 23.13
C LYS A 100 -9.16 -2.45 22.69
N MET A 101 -10.24 -1.70 22.49
CA MET A 101 -11.53 -2.23 22.05
C MET A 101 -11.40 -2.90 20.67
N ILE A 102 -10.84 -2.20 19.67
CA ILE A 102 -10.66 -2.75 18.31
C ILE A 102 -9.80 -4.01 18.33
N ILE A 103 -8.65 -3.97 19.01
CA ILE A 103 -7.74 -5.11 19.08
C ILE A 103 -8.36 -6.30 19.82
N HIS A 104 -9.10 -6.05 20.91
CA HIS A 104 -9.83 -7.10 21.61
C HIS A 104 -10.87 -7.76 20.70
N MET A 105 -11.68 -6.97 19.98
CA MET A 105 -12.67 -7.51 19.04
C MET A 105 -12.04 -8.32 17.90
N MET A 106 -10.91 -7.84 17.33
CA MET A 106 -10.16 -8.58 16.30
C MET A 106 -9.58 -9.91 16.82
N LYS A 107 -9.16 -9.95 18.09
CA LYS A 107 -8.67 -11.15 18.75
C LYS A 107 -9.78 -12.18 18.98
N GLU A 108 -10.94 -11.74 19.47
CA GLU A 108 -12.11 -12.62 19.64
C GLU A 108 -12.52 -13.25 18.29
N ALA A 109 -12.46 -12.47 17.21
CA ALA A 109 -12.71 -12.95 15.85
C ALA A 109 -11.54 -13.73 15.20
N LYS A 110 -10.43 -13.95 15.92
CA LYS A 110 -9.23 -14.70 15.47
C LYS A 110 -8.63 -14.17 14.15
N LEU A 111 -8.66 -12.86 13.95
CA LEU A 111 -8.23 -12.25 12.68
C LEU A 111 -6.70 -12.11 12.54
N PHE A 112 -5.95 -12.18 13.64
CA PHE A 112 -4.49 -12.11 13.60
C PHE A 112 -3.86 -13.39 13.07
N ALA A 113 -2.77 -13.24 12.32
CA ALA A 113 -1.92 -14.33 11.85
C ALA A 113 -1.51 -15.32 12.95
N SER A 114 -1.20 -14.80 14.13
CA SER A 114 -0.86 -15.57 15.33
C SER A 114 -1.99 -16.50 15.79
N GLN A 115 -3.24 -16.21 15.40
CA GLN A 115 -4.45 -16.97 15.69
C GLN A 115 -4.95 -17.77 14.47
N GLY A 116 -4.20 -17.77 13.37
CA GLY A 116 -4.56 -18.40 12.09
C GLY A 116 -5.34 -17.50 11.13
N GLY A 117 -5.59 -16.24 11.47
CA GLY A 117 -6.23 -15.24 10.60
C GLY A 117 -5.26 -14.58 9.62
N PRO A 118 -5.73 -13.65 8.77
CA PRO A 118 -4.93 -13.05 7.71
C PRO A 118 -4.14 -11.78 8.11
N ILE A 119 -4.39 -11.16 9.28
CA ILE A 119 -3.73 -9.90 9.64
C ILE A 119 -2.27 -10.18 10.00
N ILE A 120 -1.33 -9.68 9.18
CA ILE A 120 0.11 -9.95 9.32
C ILE A 120 0.90 -8.83 10.02
N MET A 121 0.34 -7.63 10.11
CA MET A 121 0.94 -6.47 10.78
C MET A 121 -0.15 -5.46 11.13
N SER A 122 0.15 -4.51 12.01
CA SER A 122 -0.76 -3.42 12.35
C SER A 122 -0.01 -2.09 12.45
N GLN A 123 -0.66 -0.97 12.14
CA GLN A 123 -0.08 0.36 12.30
C GLN A 123 -0.73 1.05 13.49
N ILE A 124 0.09 1.66 14.35
CA ILE A 124 -0.36 2.61 15.36
C ILE A 124 0.06 4.00 14.92
N GLU A 125 -0.81 5.00 15.10
CA GLU A 125 -0.58 6.37 14.59
C GLU A 125 -0.45 6.48 13.06
N ASN A 126 -0.38 7.71 12.55
CA ASN A 126 -0.14 7.97 11.13
C ASN A 126 0.63 9.28 10.88
N GLU A 127 1.82 9.17 10.28
CA GLU A 127 2.71 10.29 9.93
C GLU A 127 2.97 11.30 11.07
N TYR A 128 2.87 10.86 12.34
CA TYR A 128 2.86 11.74 13.50
C TYR A 128 4.14 12.59 13.64
N ASN A 129 5.27 12.13 13.12
CA ASN A 129 6.52 12.90 13.11
C ASN A 129 6.38 14.27 12.44
N ALA A 130 5.43 14.46 11.51
CA ALA A 130 5.14 15.75 10.88
C ALA A 130 4.63 16.81 11.89
N VAL A 131 3.96 16.38 12.96
CA VAL A 131 3.41 17.27 13.99
C VAL A 131 4.11 17.15 15.34
N GLN A 132 4.89 16.07 15.55
CA GLN A 132 5.56 15.76 16.82
C GLN A 132 6.35 16.93 17.38
N LEU A 133 7.11 17.65 16.54
CA LEU A 133 7.96 18.75 16.97
C LEU A 133 7.17 19.91 17.60
N ALA A 134 5.93 20.15 17.14
CA ALA A 134 5.07 21.19 17.71
C ALA A 134 4.74 20.92 19.20
N TYR A 135 4.77 19.65 19.61
CA TYR A 135 4.53 19.22 20.99
C TYR A 135 5.82 19.03 21.80
N ARG A 136 7.00 19.34 21.24
CA ARG A 136 8.30 19.23 21.91
C ARG A 136 8.48 17.86 22.60
N GLU A 137 8.85 17.85 23.87
CA GLU A 137 9.02 16.63 24.67
C GLU A 137 7.73 15.80 24.82
N PHE A 138 6.56 16.44 24.82
CA PHE A 138 5.28 15.73 24.90
C PHE A 138 5.01 14.91 23.64
N GLY A 139 5.44 15.39 22.47
CA GLY A 139 5.37 14.64 21.22
C GLY A 139 6.18 13.35 21.30
N THR A 140 7.42 13.41 21.78
CA THR A 140 8.26 12.23 21.97
C THR A 140 7.68 11.28 23.02
N ARG A 141 7.22 11.80 24.17
CA ARG A 141 6.55 10.99 25.21
C ARG A 141 5.30 10.29 24.65
N TYR A 142 4.53 10.97 23.82
CA TYR A 142 3.36 10.40 23.16
C TYR A 142 3.73 9.25 22.21
N VAL A 143 4.72 9.44 21.32
CA VAL A 143 5.17 8.40 20.38
C VAL A 143 5.66 7.16 21.12
N GLN A 144 6.46 7.35 22.17
CA GLN A 144 6.93 6.25 23.03
C GLN A 144 5.74 5.53 23.69
N TRP A 145 4.80 6.28 24.27
CA TRP A 145 3.59 5.73 24.87
C TRP A 145 2.74 4.96 23.86
N ALA A 146 2.49 5.51 22.67
CA ALA A 146 1.63 4.92 21.65
C ALA A 146 2.20 3.59 21.15
N GLY A 147 3.50 3.55 20.83
CA GLY A 147 4.17 2.33 20.43
C GLY A 147 4.21 1.27 21.53
N ASN A 148 4.57 1.65 22.76
CA ASN A 148 4.59 0.73 23.89
C ASN A 148 3.20 0.19 24.24
N MET A 149 2.17 1.03 24.16
CA MET A 149 0.78 0.63 24.33
C MET A 149 0.38 -0.39 23.28
N ALA A 150 0.65 -0.13 21.99
CA ALA A 150 0.31 -1.03 20.88
C ALA A 150 1.01 -2.39 20.99
N VAL A 151 2.33 -2.40 21.23
CA VAL A 151 3.11 -3.63 21.46
C VAL A 151 2.59 -4.39 22.67
N GLY A 152 2.25 -3.69 23.75
CA GLY A 152 1.68 -4.26 24.98
C GLY A 152 0.33 -4.96 24.80
N LEU A 153 -0.39 -4.71 23.69
CA LEU A 153 -1.63 -5.43 23.38
C LEU A 153 -1.39 -6.85 22.89
N LYS A 154 -0.14 -7.27 22.65
CA LYS A 154 0.25 -8.66 22.33
C LYS A 154 -0.61 -9.26 21.20
N THR A 155 -0.67 -8.59 20.04
CA THR A 155 -1.36 -9.07 18.84
C THR A 155 -0.70 -10.32 18.25
N GLY A 156 0.58 -10.56 18.56
CA GLY A 156 1.37 -11.66 18.01
C GLY A 156 1.85 -11.41 16.57
N VAL A 157 1.73 -10.17 16.09
CA VAL A 157 2.24 -9.71 14.79
C VAL A 157 2.98 -8.37 14.95
N PRO A 158 3.89 -8.01 14.03
CA PRO A 158 4.64 -6.76 14.10
C PRO A 158 3.74 -5.51 14.05
N TRP A 159 4.20 -4.46 14.72
CA TRP A 159 3.63 -3.11 14.64
C TRP A 159 4.50 -2.20 13.79
N VAL A 160 3.88 -1.28 13.07
CA VAL A 160 4.56 -0.27 12.24
C VAL A 160 4.10 1.14 12.61
N MET A 161 4.93 2.13 12.28
CA MET A 161 4.60 3.57 12.32
C MET A 161 5.16 4.24 11.06
N CYS A 162 4.30 4.78 10.20
CA CYS A 162 4.72 5.44 8.98
C CYS A 162 5.31 6.83 9.26
N LYS A 163 6.39 7.18 8.54
CA LYS A 163 7.14 8.44 8.69
C LYS A 163 7.61 8.75 10.10
N GLN A 164 7.75 7.75 10.96
CA GLN A 164 8.14 7.96 12.36
C GLN A 164 9.60 7.59 12.60
N LYS A 165 10.52 8.57 12.52
CA LYS A 165 11.97 8.32 12.62
C LYS A 165 12.39 7.66 13.94
N ASP A 166 11.77 8.04 15.04
CA ASP A 166 12.05 7.58 16.40
C ASP A 166 11.03 6.52 16.90
N ALA A 167 10.44 5.72 16.00
CA ALA A 167 9.53 4.64 16.35
C ALA A 167 10.15 3.70 17.42
N PRO A 168 9.45 3.43 18.54
CA PRO A 168 10.05 2.80 19.72
C PRO A 168 10.15 1.28 19.61
N GLY A 169 11.14 0.71 20.31
CA GLY A 169 11.28 -0.74 20.49
C GLY A 169 11.20 -1.53 19.18
N SER A 170 10.31 -2.52 19.16
CA SER A 170 10.05 -3.41 18.01
C SER A 170 9.15 -2.80 16.93
N VAL A 171 8.68 -1.56 17.09
CA VAL A 171 7.83 -0.91 16.07
C VAL A 171 8.69 -0.54 14.86
N ILE A 172 8.30 -0.99 13.67
CA ILE A 172 9.04 -0.72 12.43
C ILE A 172 8.64 0.66 11.88
N ASN A 173 9.60 1.56 11.70
CA ASN A 173 9.35 2.80 10.99
C ASN A 173 9.30 2.55 9.47
N THR A 174 8.31 3.11 8.81
CA THR A 174 8.08 2.88 7.37
C THR A 174 8.07 4.19 6.59
N CYS A 175 8.17 4.07 5.26
CA CYS A 175 8.15 5.22 4.37
C CYS A 175 6.79 5.43 3.71
N ASN A 176 6.42 6.69 3.52
CA ASN A 176 5.31 7.14 2.68
C ASN A 176 5.84 8.18 1.68
N GLY A 177 5.34 8.16 0.45
CA GLY A 177 5.74 9.09 -0.60
C GLY A 177 5.70 8.46 -2.00
N ARG A 178 6.19 9.19 -3.00
CA ARG A 178 6.24 8.71 -4.39
C ARG A 178 7.49 7.90 -4.72
N HIS A 179 8.63 8.15 -4.06
CA HIS A 179 9.94 7.58 -4.41
C HIS A 179 10.75 7.15 -3.18
N CYS A 180 10.18 6.29 -2.32
CA CYS A 180 10.87 5.85 -1.11
C CYS A 180 12.20 5.11 -1.38
N GLY A 181 12.45 4.60 -2.59
CA GLY A 181 13.77 4.08 -2.96
C GLY A 181 14.88 5.13 -2.94
N ASP A 182 14.54 6.41 -3.05
CA ASP A 182 15.50 7.52 -3.02
C ASP A 182 15.32 8.43 -1.81
N THR A 183 14.10 8.55 -1.26
CA THR A 183 13.81 9.44 -0.13
C THR A 183 13.86 8.78 1.25
N PHE A 184 13.74 7.44 1.34
CA PHE A 184 13.81 6.75 2.63
C PHE A 184 15.25 6.48 3.01
N THR A 185 15.69 7.03 4.15
CA THR A 185 17.02 6.78 4.71
C THR A 185 17.18 5.35 5.25
N GLY A 186 16.08 4.61 5.37
CA GLY A 186 16.04 3.26 5.90
C GLY A 186 15.39 3.16 7.28
N PRO A 187 15.24 1.93 7.79
CA PRO A 187 14.73 1.69 9.12
C PRO A 187 15.64 2.30 10.18
N ASN A 188 15.07 2.68 11.32
CA ASN A 188 15.79 3.33 12.42
C ASN A 188 16.70 2.39 13.23
N ARG A 189 16.71 1.10 12.87
CA ARG A 189 17.59 0.07 13.41
C ARG A 189 17.91 -0.98 12.34
N PRO A 190 19.10 -1.61 12.37
CA PRO A 190 19.53 -2.59 11.35
C PRO A 190 18.80 -3.93 11.42
N ASP A 191 18.11 -4.22 12.53
CA ASP A 191 17.32 -5.45 12.74
C ASP A 191 15.89 -5.35 12.17
N LYS A 192 15.53 -4.22 11.56
CA LYS A 192 14.20 -3.95 10.98
C LYS A 192 14.26 -3.94 9.45
N PRO A 193 13.20 -4.39 8.76
CA PRO A 193 13.16 -4.38 7.30
C PRO A 193 12.76 -3.00 6.73
N SER A 194 13.13 -2.75 5.47
CA SER A 194 12.67 -1.58 4.72
C SER A 194 11.27 -1.80 4.13
N LEU A 195 10.28 -1.09 4.67
CA LEU A 195 8.87 -1.18 4.25
C LEU A 195 8.35 0.19 3.75
N TRP A 196 7.58 0.15 2.65
CA TRP A 196 6.95 1.32 2.04
C TRP A 196 5.42 1.20 2.14
N THR A 197 4.83 1.85 3.14
CA THR A 197 3.41 1.74 3.52
C THR A 197 2.48 2.61 2.69
N GLU A 198 2.97 3.64 2.01
CA GLU A 198 2.16 4.40 1.05
C GLU A 198 2.97 4.86 -0.16
N ASN A 199 2.86 4.10 -1.26
CA ASN A 199 3.26 4.52 -2.60
C ASN A 199 2.09 5.23 -3.26
N TRP A 200 2.13 6.57 -3.30
CA TRP A 200 0.99 7.36 -3.76
C TRP A 200 0.74 7.17 -5.27
N THR A 201 -0.35 6.50 -5.63
CA THR A 201 -0.70 6.17 -7.03
C THR A 201 -1.32 7.32 -7.81
N ALA A 202 -1.77 8.33 -7.08
CA ALA A 202 -2.28 9.63 -7.53
C ALA A 202 -2.29 10.58 -6.31
N GLN A 203 -2.75 11.81 -6.51
CA GLN A 203 -3.13 12.71 -5.42
C GLN A 203 -4.65 12.60 -5.18
N TYR A 204 -5.10 12.64 -3.92
CA TYR A 204 -6.50 12.89 -3.64
C TYR A 204 -6.92 14.29 -4.12
N ARG A 205 -8.22 14.50 -4.21
CA ARG A 205 -8.82 15.62 -4.93
C ARG A 205 -9.64 16.47 -3.99
N VAL A 206 -9.46 17.77 -4.00
CA VAL A 206 -10.43 18.70 -3.40
C VAL A 206 -11.35 19.27 -4.48
N PHE A 207 -12.50 19.78 -4.07
CA PHE A 207 -13.43 20.40 -5.01
C PHE A 207 -12.76 21.61 -5.69
N GLY A 208 -12.78 21.64 -7.02
CA GLY A 208 -12.17 22.71 -7.82
C GLY A 208 -10.80 22.38 -8.42
N ASP A 209 -10.12 21.33 -7.95
CA ASP A 209 -8.82 20.95 -8.52
C ASP A 209 -8.92 20.53 -10.02
N PRO A 210 -7.82 20.57 -10.81
CA PRO A 210 -7.69 19.97 -12.16
C PRO A 210 -7.17 18.51 -12.13
N PRO A 211 -7.58 17.54 -12.97
CA PRO A 211 -7.29 16.10 -12.77
C PRO A 211 -5.84 15.77 -12.38
N SER A 212 -5.65 14.89 -11.39
CA SER A 212 -4.31 14.49 -10.91
C SER A 212 -4.02 13.06 -11.30
N GLN A 213 -2.97 12.87 -12.10
CA GLN A 213 -2.53 11.57 -12.57
C GLN A 213 -1.06 11.33 -12.24
N ARG A 214 -0.71 10.05 -12.12
CA ARG A 214 0.67 9.57 -12.02
C ARG A 214 0.83 8.44 -13.02
N ALA A 215 1.83 8.53 -13.89
CA ALA A 215 2.08 7.57 -14.96
C ALA A 215 2.36 6.17 -14.40
N ALA A 216 2.02 5.13 -15.16
CA ALA A 216 2.24 3.75 -14.74
C ALA A 216 3.75 3.44 -14.66
N GLU A 217 4.51 4.01 -15.58
CA GLU A 217 5.95 3.88 -15.74
C GLU A 217 6.69 4.49 -14.54
N ASP A 218 6.26 5.66 -14.07
CA ASP A 218 6.83 6.31 -12.89
C ASP A 218 6.59 5.50 -11.60
N ILE A 219 5.37 4.98 -11.43
CA ILE A 219 5.07 4.09 -10.30
C ILE A 219 5.94 2.83 -10.38
N ALA A 220 6.06 2.23 -11.56
CA ALA A 220 6.87 1.04 -11.78
C ALA A 220 8.36 1.30 -11.52
N PHE A 221 8.89 2.43 -12.01
CA PHE A 221 10.24 2.89 -11.75
C PHE A 221 10.49 3.01 -10.25
N ALA A 222 9.62 3.72 -9.54
CA ALA A 222 9.78 3.95 -8.11
C ALA A 222 9.74 2.64 -7.30
N VAL A 223 8.88 1.68 -7.67
CA VAL A 223 8.81 0.37 -7.03
C VAL A 223 10.05 -0.46 -7.34
N ALA A 224 10.47 -0.59 -8.60
CA ALA A 224 11.69 -1.30 -8.97
C ALA A 224 12.92 -0.70 -8.28
N ARG A 225 12.97 0.63 -8.17
CA ARG A 225 14.01 1.38 -7.44
C ARG A 225 14.04 0.99 -5.97
N PHE A 226 12.89 0.94 -5.31
CA PHE A 226 12.80 0.56 -3.89
C PHE A 226 13.25 -0.88 -3.65
N PHE A 227 12.78 -1.85 -4.45
CA PHE A 227 13.17 -3.26 -4.31
C PHE A 227 14.64 -3.50 -4.64
N SER A 228 15.22 -2.77 -5.60
CA SER A 228 16.66 -2.86 -5.90
C SER A 228 17.54 -2.35 -4.75
N LYS A 229 16.98 -1.55 -3.83
CA LYS A 229 17.64 -0.98 -2.64
C LYS A 229 17.11 -1.58 -1.34
N ASN A 230 17.06 -2.90 -1.27
CA ASN A 230 16.67 -3.67 -0.09
C ASN A 230 15.21 -3.58 0.35
N GLY A 231 14.34 -2.88 -0.39
CA GLY A 231 12.90 -2.86 -0.12
C GLY A 231 12.26 -4.25 -0.21
N THR A 232 11.34 -4.57 0.70
CA THR A 232 10.64 -5.88 0.72
C THR A 232 9.13 -5.79 0.84
N LEU A 233 8.58 -4.60 1.07
CA LEU A 233 7.14 -4.32 1.00
C LEU A 233 6.89 -3.00 0.27
N THR A 234 6.04 -3.01 -0.75
CA THR A 234 5.42 -1.79 -1.27
C THR A 234 3.91 -1.88 -1.13
N ASN A 235 3.28 -0.79 -0.70
CA ASN A 235 1.83 -0.67 -0.64
C ASN A 235 1.34 0.46 -1.53
N TYR A 236 0.52 0.14 -2.54
CA TYR A 236 -0.10 1.15 -3.39
C TYR A 236 -1.19 1.90 -2.61
N TYR A 237 -1.00 3.20 -2.39
CA TYR A 237 -1.98 4.07 -1.75
C TYR A 237 -2.54 5.05 -2.81
N MET A 238 -3.69 4.81 -3.42
CA MET A 238 -4.60 3.66 -3.26
C MET A 238 -4.43 2.62 -4.36
N TYR A 239 -4.84 1.37 -4.09
CA TYR A 239 -5.01 0.35 -5.13
C TYR A 239 -6.44 0.37 -5.69
N HIS A 240 -7.43 0.50 -4.79
CA HIS A 240 -8.78 0.95 -5.11
C HIS A 240 -9.15 2.09 -4.17
N GLY A 241 -9.44 3.25 -4.74
CA GLY A 241 -9.80 4.43 -3.95
C GLY A 241 -11.26 4.46 -3.52
N GLY A 242 -12.17 4.20 -4.46
CA GLY A 242 -13.62 4.15 -4.23
C GLY A 242 -14.25 5.52 -4.02
N THR A 243 -15.30 5.56 -3.20
CA THR A 243 -16.15 6.75 -3.01
C THR A 243 -16.26 7.11 -1.53
N ASN A 244 -16.16 8.41 -1.25
CA ASN A 244 -16.52 8.99 0.04
C ASN A 244 -18.06 9.08 0.15
N PHE A 245 -18.71 7.97 0.52
CA PHE A 245 -20.17 7.92 0.65
C PHE A 245 -20.69 8.79 1.81
N GLY A 246 -21.96 9.19 1.69
CA GLY A 246 -22.65 9.95 2.74
C GLY A 246 -22.03 11.33 2.97
N ARG A 247 -22.04 11.78 4.23
CA ARG A 247 -21.63 13.14 4.63
C ARG A 247 -20.61 13.18 5.77
N THR A 248 -20.06 12.03 6.15
CA THR A 248 -19.12 11.88 7.28
C THR A 248 -17.83 11.15 6.89
N THR A 249 -17.62 10.88 5.60
CA THR A 249 -16.47 10.12 5.10
C THR A 249 -15.32 11.03 4.64
N SER A 250 -15.63 12.23 4.14
CA SER A 250 -14.64 13.21 3.72
C SER A 250 -14.92 14.59 4.31
N SER A 251 -13.85 15.38 4.42
CA SER A 251 -13.88 16.82 4.68
C SER A 251 -13.02 17.50 3.62
N PHE A 252 -13.57 18.46 2.87
CA PHE A 252 -12.90 19.19 1.78
C PHE A 252 -12.39 18.36 0.59
N VAL A 253 -12.49 17.03 0.64
CA VAL A 253 -12.13 16.11 -0.46
C VAL A 253 -13.39 15.77 -1.27
N THR A 254 -13.24 15.62 -2.59
CA THR A 254 -14.35 15.25 -3.48
C THR A 254 -15.02 13.94 -3.08
N THR A 255 -16.26 13.74 -3.51
CA THR A 255 -16.99 12.46 -3.33
C THR A 255 -16.22 11.29 -3.92
N ARG A 256 -15.66 11.46 -5.13
CA ARG A 256 -14.71 10.52 -5.74
C ARG A 256 -13.39 10.47 -4.96
N TYR A 257 -12.84 9.28 -4.72
CA TYR A 257 -11.55 9.11 -4.05
C TYR A 257 -10.59 8.26 -4.89
N TYR A 258 -9.43 8.80 -5.28
CA TYR A 258 -8.37 8.05 -5.98
C TYR A 258 -8.85 7.28 -7.24
N ASP A 259 -9.62 7.92 -8.11
CA ASP A 259 -10.13 7.29 -9.34
C ASP A 259 -9.04 6.94 -10.39
N GLU A 260 -7.83 7.46 -10.18
CA GLU A 260 -6.64 7.18 -11.00
C GLU A 260 -5.79 6.03 -10.42
N ALA A 261 -6.29 5.33 -9.39
CA ALA A 261 -5.67 4.12 -8.87
C ALA A 261 -5.72 2.96 -9.91
N PRO A 262 -4.95 1.87 -9.71
CA PRO A 262 -5.00 0.68 -10.56
C PRO A 262 -6.41 0.11 -10.75
N LEU A 263 -7.26 0.21 -9.73
CA LEU A 263 -8.70 0.02 -9.86
C LEU A 263 -9.40 1.38 -9.66
N ASP A 264 -10.22 1.77 -10.62
CA ASP A 264 -10.93 3.05 -10.59
C ASP A 264 -12.01 3.10 -9.48
N GLU A 265 -12.72 4.22 -9.36
CA GLU A 265 -13.80 4.40 -8.38
C GLU A 265 -14.88 3.30 -8.45
N TYR A 266 -15.14 2.76 -9.64
CA TYR A 266 -16.18 1.75 -9.89
C TYR A 266 -15.63 0.32 -9.81
N GLY A 267 -14.35 0.15 -9.47
CA GLY A 267 -13.69 -1.15 -9.38
C GLY A 267 -13.30 -1.75 -10.73
N LEU A 268 -13.26 -0.95 -11.81
CA LEU A 268 -12.76 -1.37 -13.12
C LEU A 268 -11.23 -1.27 -13.16
N GLN A 269 -10.59 -2.14 -13.94
CA GLN A 269 -9.14 -2.08 -14.16
C GLN A 269 -8.80 -0.84 -14.98
N ARG A 270 -7.90 0.01 -14.46
CA ARG A 270 -7.33 1.12 -15.22
C ARG A 270 -6.08 0.68 -15.94
N GLU A 271 -6.20 0.50 -17.24
CA GLU A 271 -5.08 0.13 -18.07
C GLU A 271 -4.44 1.37 -18.72
N PRO A 272 -3.11 1.39 -18.88
CA PRO A 272 -2.17 0.28 -18.69
C PRO A 272 -1.66 0.11 -17.25
N LYS A 273 -2.10 0.95 -16.30
CA LYS A 273 -1.55 1.00 -14.93
C LYS A 273 -1.69 -0.33 -14.19
N TRP A 274 -2.85 -0.96 -14.26
CA TRP A 274 -3.09 -2.23 -13.58
C TRP A 274 -2.21 -3.36 -14.16
N GLY A 275 -2.19 -3.52 -15.47
CA GLY A 275 -1.41 -4.56 -16.16
C GLY A 275 0.09 -4.35 -16.05
N HIS A 276 0.56 -3.11 -16.20
CA HIS A 276 1.99 -2.79 -16.07
C HIS A 276 2.53 -3.11 -14.67
N LEU A 277 1.76 -2.78 -13.62
CA LEU A 277 2.14 -3.12 -12.24
C LEU A 277 2.03 -4.62 -11.95
N ARG A 278 1.05 -5.33 -12.54
CA ARG A 278 0.95 -6.79 -12.46
C ARG A 278 2.20 -7.46 -13.03
N ASP A 279 2.70 -6.97 -14.16
CA ASP A 279 3.86 -7.54 -14.84
C ASP A 279 5.15 -7.22 -14.06
N LEU A 280 5.24 -6.03 -13.46
CA LEU A 280 6.30 -5.70 -12.50
C LEU A 280 6.33 -6.65 -11.30
N HIS A 281 5.18 -6.94 -10.69
CA HIS A 281 5.10 -7.90 -9.57
C HIS A 281 5.63 -9.27 -9.99
N SER A 282 5.28 -9.72 -11.20
CA SER A 282 5.74 -10.99 -11.74
C SER A 282 7.26 -11.00 -11.92
N ALA A 283 7.84 -9.93 -12.47
CA ALA A 283 9.29 -9.77 -12.59
C ALA A 283 10.00 -9.79 -11.21
N LEU A 284 9.49 -9.06 -10.23
CA LEU A 284 10.05 -9.01 -8.87
C LEU A 284 9.93 -10.37 -8.14
N ARG A 285 8.88 -11.15 -8.39
CA ARG A 285 8.74 -12.51 -7.85
C ARG A 285 9.81 -13.45 -8.40
N LEU A 286 10.16 -13.34 -9.68
CA LEU A 286 11.28 -14.10 -10.25
C LEU A 286 12.59 -13.77 -9.53
N CYS A 287 12.77 -12.51 -9.10
CA CYS A 287 13.94 -12.07 -8.32
C CYS A 287 13.89 -12.47 -6.83
N LYS A 288 12.80 -13.06 -6.31
CA LYS A 288 12.56 -13.26 -4.86
C LYS A 288 13.72 -13.93 -4.12
N LYS A 289 14.26 -15.03 -4.66
CA LYS A 289 15.35 -15.77 -4.01
C LYS A 289 16.60 -14.91 -3.87
N ALA A 290 16.96 -14.18 -4.92
CA ALA A 290 18.13 -13.30 -4.93
C ALA A 290 17.94 -12.11 -4.00
N LEU A 291 16.79 -11.44 -4.04
CA LEU A 291 16.49 -10.29 -3.18
C LEU A 291 16.48 -10.64 -1.68
N LEU A 292 16.04 -11.85 -1.30
CA LEU A 292 15.90 -12.24 0.10
C LEU A 292 17.15 -12.92 0.69
N TRP A 293 17.98 -13.55 -0.14
CA TRP A 293 19.11 -14.39 0.31
C TRP A 293 20.44 -14.11 -0.38
N GLY A 294 20.46 -13.24 -1.39
CA GLY A 294 21.66 -12.84 -2.09
C GLY A 294 22.38 -11.70 -1.38
N THR A 295 23.70 -11.64 -1.57
CA THR A 295 24.53 -10.51 -1.20
C THR A 295 24.32 -9.39 -2.22
N PRO A 296 23.95 -8.16 -1.79
CA PRO A 296 23.81 -7.03 -2.69
C PRO A 296 25.16 -6.54 -3.22
N GLY A 297 25.18 -6.04 -4.44
CA GLY A 297 26.31 -5.37 -5.07
C GLY A 297 25.84 -4.23 -5.96
N VAL A 298 26.69 -3.23 -6.15
CA VAL A 298 26.41 -2.06 -6.99
C VAL A 298 27.60 -1.78 -7.89
N GLN A 299 27.34 -1.63 -9.18
CA GLN A 299 28.29 -1.15 -10.17
C GLN A 299 27.80 0.21 -10.67
N ARG A 300 28.52 1.28 -10.34
CA ARG A 300 28.25 2.63 -10.87
C ARG A 300 28.99 2.77 -12.19
N ILE A 301 28.24 3.09 -13.25
CA ILE A 301 28.78 3.25 -14.61
C ILE A 301 28.99 4.73 -14.92
N SER A 302 28.02 5.56 -14.55
CA SER A 302 28.10 7.02 -14.63
C SER A 302 27.24 7.65 -13.52
N ALA A 303 27.05 8.97 -13.56
CA ALA A 303 26.14 9.66 -12.63
C ALA A 303 24.69 9.15 -12.76
N ASP A 304 24.25 8.84 -13.98
CA ASP A 304 22.87 8.43 -14.26
C ASP A 304 22.71 6.91 -14.38
N LEU A 305 23.80 6.18 -14.67
CA LEU A 305 23.76 4.75 -14.95
C LEU A 305 24.35 3.93 -13.80
N GLU A 306 23.53 3.02 -13.27
CA GLU A 306 24.01 2.04 -12.29
C GLU A 306 23.36 0.66 -12.47
N VAL A 307 24.11 -0.37 -12.10
CA VAL A 307 23.63 -1.74 -12.00
C VAL A 307 23.61 -2.15 -10.54
N ARG A 308 22.44 -2.50 -10.02
CA ARG A 308 22.30 -3.15 -8.70
C ARG A 308 22.04 -4.62 -8.91
N PHE A 309 22.76 -5.48 -8.22
CA PHE A 309 22.56 -6.92 -8.33
C PHE A 309 22.59 -7.61 -6.97
N TYR A 310 21.97 -8.77 -6.90
CA TYR A 310 21.97 -9.65 -5.74
C TYR A 310 22.43 -11.00 -6.20
N LYS A 311 23.51 -11.53 -5.62
CA LYS A 311 24.06 -12.84 -5.97
C LYS A 311 24.23 -13.66 -4.70
N LYS A 312 23.84 -14.93 -4.73
CA LYS A 312 24.17 -15.87 -3.64
C LYS A 312 25.44 -16.66 -4.02
N PRO A 313 26.58 -16.46 -3.33
CA PRO A 313 27.81 -17.19 -3.60
C PRO A 313 27.59 -18.71 -3.59
N GLY A 314 28.29 -19.43 -4.47
CA GLY A 314 28.16 -20.89 -4.59
C GLY A 314 26.86 -21.39 -5.23
N THR A 315 26.03 -20.52 -5.79
CA THR A 315 24.78 -20.91 -6.48
C THR A 315 24.58 -20.11 -7.78
N HIS A 316 23.64 -20.54 -8.62
CA HIS A 316 23.22 -19.80 -9.81
C HIS A 316 22.23 -18.66 -9.53
N ILE A 317 21.83 -18.44 -8.26
CA ILE A 317 20.85 -17.42 -7.90
C ILE A 317 21.47 -16.03 -8.06
N CYS A 318 20.94 -15.26 -9.01
CA CYS A 318 21.36 -13.89 -9.29
C CYS A 318 20.19 -13.08 -9.83
N ALA A 319 19.95 -11.87 -9.34
CA ALA A 319 19.05 -10.90 -9.97
C ALA A 319 19.75 -9.55 -10.13
N ALA A 320 19.46 -8.81 -11.22
CA ALA A 320 20.01 -7.50 -11.49
C ALA A 320 18.94 -6.48 -11.91
N PHE A 321 19.22 -5.21 -11.59
CA PHE A 321 18.42 -4.03 -11.87
C PHE A 321 19.34 -3.01 -12.54
N LEU A 322 19.15 -2.80 -13.83
CA LEU A 322 19.93 -1.86 -14.63
C LEU A 322 19.13 -0.56 -14.70
N THR A 323 19.68 0.51 -14.15
CA THR A 323 18.98 1.79 -13.98
C THR A 323 19.57 2.86 -14.90
N ASN A 324 18.69 3.60 -15.58
CA ASN A 324 18.99 4.90 -16.16
C ASN A 324 18.18 5.97 -15.45
N ASN A 325 18.85 6.83 -14.67
CA ASN A 325 18.22 7.96 -13.97
C ASN A 325 18.08 9.21 -14.86
N ASN A 326 18.69 9.24 -16.04
CA ASN A 326 18.58 10.38 -16.94
C ASN A 326 17.14 10.52 -17.43
N THR A 327 16.51 11.67 -17.20
CA THR A 327 15.09 11.89 -17.52
C THR A 327 14.82 12.20 -18.99
N ARG A 328 15.88 12.36 -19.81
CA ARG A 328 15.75 12.80 -21.21
C ARG A 328 16.40 11.85 -22.20
N LEU A 329 17.58 11.33 -21.86
CA LEU A 329 18.41 10.58 -22.79
C LEU A 329 18.39 9.09 -22.48
N PRO A 330 18.21 8.22 -23.49
CA PRO A 330 18.43 6.79 -23.34
C PRO A 330 19.94 6.50 -23.22
N ALA A 331 20.27 5.30 -22.77
CA ALA A 331 21.64 4.84 -22.70
C ALA A 331 21.74 3.33 -22.93
N THR A 332 22.94 2.85 -23.30
CA THR A 332 23.26 1.43 -23.36
C THR A 332 24.27 1.09 -22.30
N VAL A 333 24.00 0.04 -21.51
CA VAL A 333 24.87 -0.48 -20.46
C VAL A 333 25.42 -1.84 -20.86
N ASN A 334 26.74 -2.01 -20.83
CA ASN A 334 27.35 -3.34 -20.91
C ASN A 334 27.33 -3.98 -19.51
N PHE A 335 26.60 -5.08 -19.36
CA PHE A 335 26.57 -5.87 -18.14
C PHE A 335 26.85 -7.33 -18.46
N ARG A 336 27.92 -7.87 -17.88
CA ARG A 336 28.37 -9.26 -18.08
C ARG A 336 28.59 -9.62 -19.55
N GLY A 337 29.19 -8.70 -20.30
CA GLY A 337 29.55 -8.91 -21.71
C GLY A 337 28.35 -8.80 -22.68
N LYS A 338 27.18 -8.37 -22.19
CA LYS A 338 26.00 -8.12 -23.02
C LYS A 338 25.56 -6.67 -22.91
N GLU A 339 25.22 -6.08 -24.05
CA GLU A 339 24.66 -4.74 -24.10
C GLU A 339 23.16 -4.74 -23.80
N HIS A 340 22.74 -3.77 -22.99
CA HIS A 340 21.36 -3.57 -22.60
C HIS A 340 20.96 -2.10 -22.83
N TYR A 341 20.01 -1.89 -23.74
CA TYR A 341 19.40 -0.59 -23.94
C TYR A 341 18.47 -0.23 -22.77
N LEU A 342 18.55 1.00 -22.30
CA LEU A 342 17.75 1.57 -21.22
C LEU A 342 17.10 2.87 -21.69
N PRO A 343 15.76 2.92 -21.82
CA PRO A 343 15.03 4.17 -22.01
C PRO A 343 15.35 5.21 -20.93
N PRO A 344 15.06 6.50 -21.16
CA PRO A 344 15.13 7.53 -20.12
C PRO A 344 14.30 7.13 -18.90
N GLN A 345 14.79 7.46 -17.70
CA GLN A 345 14.12 7.24 -16.43
C GLN A 345 13.53 5.81 -16.28
N SER A 346 14.36 4.80 -16.53
CA SER A 346 13.90 3.41 -16.56
C SER A 346 14.77 2.45 -15.75
N ILE A 347 14.17 1.33 -15.35
CA ILE A 347 14.86 0.20 -14.75
C ILE A 347 14.50 -1.07 -15.53
N SER A 348 15.51 -1.76 -16.05
CA SER A 348 15.38 -3.13 -16.59
C SER A 348 15.65 -4.16 -15.48
N ILE A 349 14.77 -5.16 -15.38
CA ILE A 349 14.85 -6.23 -14.37
C ILE A 349 15.30 -7.54 -15.04
N LEU A 350 16.38 -8.13 -14.51
CA LEU A 350 16.98 -9.38 -14.99
C LEU A 350 16.99 -10.40 -13.84
N PRO A 351 16.00 -11.30 -13.74
CA PRO A 351 15.87 -12.23 -12.61
C PRO A 351 16.94 -13.32 -12.53
N ASP A 352 17.75 -13.47 -13.58
CA ASP A 352 18.87 -14.40 -13.73
C ASP A 352 20.21 -13.66 -13.96
N CYS A 353 20.21 -12.32 -13.89
CA CYS A 353 21.31 -11.44 -14.28
C CYS A 353 21.73 -11.54 -15.76
N LYS A 354 20.87 -12.05 -16.66
CA LYS A 354 21.16 -12.23 -18.09
C LYS A 354 20.04 -11.72 -19.01
N THR A 355 18.79 -12.04 -18.68
CA THR A 355 17.63 -11.86 -19.54
C THR A 355 16.74 -10.76 -18.99
N VAL A 356 16.51 -9.70 -19.76
CA VAL A 356 15.55 -8.65 -19.40
C VAL A 356 14.15 -9.23 -19.54
N VAL A 357 13.38 -9.26 -18.45
CA VAL A 357 11.98 -9.73 -18.47
C VAL A 357 10.98 -8.59 -18.34
N TYR A 358 11.45 -7.41 -17.92
CA TYR A 358 10.62 -6.23 -17.68
C TYR A 358 11.49 -4.97 -17.74
N ASN A 359 10.98 -3.91 -18.35
CA ASN A 359 11.52 -2.56 -18.24
C ASN A 359 10.38 -1.60 -17.84
N THR A 360 10.65 -0.69 -16.89
CA THR A 360 9.62 0.18 -16.32
C THR A 360 9.01 1.17 -17.31
N GLN A 361 9.68 1.45 -18.45
CA GLN A 361 9.21 2.35 -19.50
C GLN A 361 8.63 1.60 -20.71
N THR A 362 8.72 0.27 -20.76
CA THR A 362 8.17 -0.55 -21.85
C THR A 362 6.83 -1.14 -21.43
N ILE A 363 5.74 -0.46 -21.78
CA ILE A 363 4.38 -0.92 -21.49
C ILE A 363 3.93 -1.94 -22.53
N VAL A 364 3.57 -3.14 -22.07
CA VAL A 364 2.97 -4.21 -22.90
C VAL A 364 1.46 -4.33 -22.73
N ALA A 365 0.89 -3.77 -21.65
CA ALA A 365 -0.54 -3.75 -21.41
C ALA A 365 -1.24 -2.80 -22.40
N GLN A 366 -2.37 -3.22 -22.95
CA GLN A 366 -3.21 -2.36 -23.81
C GLN A 366 -3.77 -1.20 -23.00
N HIS A 367 -3.94 -0.03 -23.62
CA HIS A 367 -4.55 1.11 -22.94
C HIS A 367 -6.07 1.00 -23.00
N ASN A 368 -6.75 1.46 -21.94
CA ASN A 368 -8.21 1.59 -21.97
C ASN A 368 -8.66 3.02 -21.67
N SER A 369 -9.90 3.31 -22.05
CA SER A 369 -10.61 4.53 -21.68
C SER A 369 -11.97 4.15 -21.11
N ARG A 370 -12.43 4.93 -20.13
CA ARG A 370 -13.75 4.74 -19.53
C ARG A 370 -14.75 5.66 -20.20
N ASN A 371 -15.84 5.09 -20.68
CA ASN A 371 -16.97 5.82 -21.26
C ASN A 371 -18.18 5.75 -20.32
N PHE A 372 -19.00 6.80 -20.33
CA PHE A 372 -20.26 6.86 -19.59
C PHE A 372 -21.43 6.87 -20.57
N VAL A 373 -22.34 5.91 -20.44
CA VAL A 373 -23.54 5.82 -21.28
C VAL A 373 -24.76 6.10 -20.42
N LYS A 374 -25.65 6.97 -20.89
CA LYS A 374 -26.87 7.34 -20.17
C LYS A 374 -27.76 6.12 -19.99
N SER A 375 -28.21 5.86 -18.76
CA SER A 375 -29.13 4.75 -18.47
C SER A 375 -30.51 5.00 -19.09
N LYS A 376 -31.04 4.01 -19.81
CA LYS A 376 -32.41 4.06 -20.36
C LYS A 376 -33.47 4.06 -19.27
N VAL A 377 -33.22 3.39 -18.13
CA VAL A 377 -34.13 3.30 -16.99
C VAL A 377 -34.17 4.62 -16.20
N ALA A 378 -33.02 5.29 -16.07
CA ALA A 378 -32.91 6.55 -15.31
C ALA A 378 -33.45 7.79 -16.06
N ASN A 379 -33.96 7.63 -17.30
CA ASN A 379 -34.45 8.75 -18.10
C ASN A 379 -35.87 9.22 -17.72
N ASN A 380 -36.63 8.43 -16.98
CA ASN A 380 -38.05 8.70 -16.68
C ASN A 380 -38.30 8.91 -15.18
N LEU A 381 -37.38 9.57 -14.47
CA LEU A 381 -37.56 9.90 -13.07
C LEU A 381 -38.65 10.96 -12.90
N LYS A 382 -39.69 10.67 -12.11
CA LYS A 382 -40.71 11.64 -11.70
C LYS A 382 -40.21 12.38 -10.47
N TRP A 383 -39.92 13.67 -10.61
CA TRP A 383 -39.39 14.49 -9.53
C TRP A 383 -40.50 15.19 -8.75
N GLU A 384 -40.41 15.16 -7.44
CA GLU A 384 -41.16 16.04 -6.53
C GLU A 384 -40.20 17.04 -5.91
N MET A 385 -40.64 18.29 -5.74
CA MET A 385 -39.81 19.37 -5.21
C MET A 385 -40.38 19.90 -3.90
N SER A 386 -39.51 20.08 -2.91
CA SER A 386 -39.82 20.78 -1.65
C SER A 386 -38.88 21.97 -1.48
N GLN A 387 -39.41 23.16 -1.24
CA GLN A 387 -38.59 24.33 -0.91
C GLN A 387 -38.19 24.26 0.58
N GLY A 388 -36.87 24.36 0.84
CA GLY A 388 -36.37 24.52 2.20
C GLY A 388 -36.80 25.87 2.75
N LYS A 389 -37.51 25.89 3.88
CA LYS A 389 -37.93 27.15 4.51
C LYS A 389 -36.72 27.88 5.06
N HIS A 390 -36.65 29.18 4.79
CA HIS A 390 -35.69 30.04 5.47
C HIS A 390 -36.11 30.18 6.94
N PRO A 391 -35.23 29.95 7.92
CA PRO A 391 -35.63 29.91 9.34
C PRO A 391 -36.17 31.24 9.89
N TYR A 392 -36.05 32.34 9.13
CA TYR A 392 -36.48 33.69 9.53
C TYR A 392 -37.77 34.19 8.85
N HIS A 393 -38.43 33.37 8.03
CA HIS A 393 -39.76 33.69 7.49
C HIS A 393 -40.75 32.61 7.94
N GLN A 394 -41.34 32.83 9.13
CA GLN A 394 -42.56 32.15 9.59
C GLN A 394 -43.74 33.10 9.47
#